data_AF-A0A3D1HPA9-F1
#
_entry.id   AF-A0A3D1HPA9-F1
#
_cell.length_a   1.000
_cell.length_b   1.000
_cell.length_c   1.000
_cell.angle_alpha   90.00
_cell.angle_beta   90.00
_cell.angle_gamma   90.00
#
_symmetry.space_group_name_H-M   'P 1'
#
loop_
_entity.id
_entity.type
_entity.pdbx_description
1 polymer ?
#
loop_
_entity_poly.entity_id
_entity_poly.type
_entity_poly.pdbx_seq_one_letter_code
_entity_poly.pdbx_strand_id
1 'polypeptide(L)' 'MAGNISFEDLKSETAAGTIDTVLVCIVDMQGRLAGKRFHAEHFVESAWEETHCCDYL' A
#
# COMPACT_ATOMS: atom_id res chain seq x y z
N MET A 1 17.65 10.18 3.55
CA MET A 1 16.21 10.00 3.82
C MET A 1 15.99 8.53 4.12
N ALA A 2 15.74 8.19 5.38
CA ALA A 2 15.32 6.85 5.77
C ALA A 2 13.79 6.85 5.73
N GLY A 3 13.19 6.02 4.88
CA GLY A 3 11.74 6.04 4.66
C GLY A 3 11.25 5.00 3.66
N ASN A 4 12.15 4.40 2.89
CA ASN A 4 11.80 3.27 2.03
C ASN A 4 12.10 1.97 2.77
N ILE A 5 11.08 1.14 2.93
CA ILE A 5 11.18 -0.26 3.35
C ILE A 5 11.31 -1.14 2.10
N SER A 6 12.09 -2.21 2.15
CA SER A 6 12.11 -3.17 1.04
C SER A 6 10.81 -3.99 1.02
N PHE A 7 10.47 -4.60 -0.11
CA PHE A 7 9.27 -5.44 -0.18
C PHE A 7 9.40 -6.72 0.66
N GLU A 8 10.62 -7.25 0.81
CA GLU A 8 10.88 -8.40 1.68
C GLU A 8 10.70 -8.04 3.16
N ASP A 9 11.18 -6.86 3.57
CA ASP A 9 10.97 -6.35 4.92
C ASP A 9 9.49 -6.08 5.18
N LEU A 10 8.76 -5.52 4.21
CA LEU A 10 7.31 -5.32 4.31
C LEU A 10 6.57 -6.65 4.55
N LYS A 11 6.96 -7.72 3.83
CA LYS A 11 6.43 -9.07 4.06
C LYS A 11 6.73 -9.58 5.46
N SER A 12 7.96 -9.39 5.94
CA SER A 12 8.37 -9.83 7.28
C SER A 12 7.61 -9.08 8.38
N GLU A 13 7.45 -7.77 8.26
CA GLU A 13 6.75 -6.92 9.24
C GLU A 13 5.23 -7.17 9.22
N THR A 14 4.68 -7.50 8.05
CA THR A 14 3.29 -7.94 7.92
C THR A 14 3.08 -9.29 8.63
N ALA A 15 3.96 -10.27 8.40
CA ALA A 15 3.92 -11.57 9.07
C ALA A 15 4.14 -11.47 10.59
N ALA A 16 4.93 -10.49 11.04
CA ALA A 16 5.12 -10.19 12.46
C ALA A 16 3.92 -9.47 13.10
N GLY A 17 2.96 -8.99 12.30
CA GLY A 17 1.82 -8.20 12.76
C GLY A 17 2.16 -6.76 13.14
N THR A 18 3.37 -6.29 12.85
CA THR A 18 3.77 -4.89 13.07
C THR A 18 3.04 -3.95 12.11
N ILE A 19 2.81 -4.41 10.87
CA ILE A 19 2.11 -3.65 9.83
C ILE A 19 0.83 -4.40 9.46
N ASP A 20 -0.32 -3.84 9.81
CA ASP A 20 -1.64 -4.41 9.50
C ASP A 20 -2.29 -3.80 8.25
N THR A 21 -1.93 -2.55 7.93
CA THR A 21 -2.59 -1.76 6.88
C THR A 21 -1.56 -1.14 5.92
N VAL A 22 -1.83 -1.25 4.63
CA VAL A 22 -1.07 -0.57 3.56
C VAL A 22 -1.95 0.45 2.87
N LEU A 23 -1.50 1.71 2.84
CA LEU A 23 -2.14 2.79 2.09
C LEU A 23 -1.49 2.89 0.70
N VAL A 24 -2.25 2.53 -0.34
CA VAL A 24 -1.83 2.75 -1.72
C VAL A 24 -2.42 4.09 -2.16
N CYS A 25 -1.54 5.07 -2.40
CA CYS A 25 -1.94 6.44 -2.67
C CYS A 25 -1.41 6.92 -4.01
N ILE A 26 -2.24 7.71 -4.69
CA ILE A 26 -1.87 8.61 -5.78
C ILE A 26 -2.13 10.05 -5.33
N VAL A 27 -1.55 11.00 -6.05
CA VAL A 27 -1.76 12.43 -5.80
C VAL A 27 -2.87 12.92 -6.72
N ASP A 28 -3.96 13.45 -6.15
CA ASP A 28 -5.04 14.04 -6.93
C ASP A 28 -4.71 15.44 -7.48
N MET A 29 -5.63 16.05 -8.24
CA MET A 29 -5.46 17.39 -8.81
C MET A 29 -5.29 18.50 -7.75
N GLN A 30 -5.67 18.27 -6.49
CA GLN A 30 -5.50 19.21 -5.39
C GLN A 30 -4.21 18.93 -4.59
N GLY A 31 -3.41 17.95 -4.99
CA GLY A 31 -2.19 17.57 -4.27
C GLY A 31 -2.43 16.69 -3.05
N ARG A 32 -3.63 16.09 -2.90
CA ARG A 32 -3.97 15.24 -1.74
C ARG A 32 -3.68 13.78 -2.05
N LEU A 33 -3.38 13.01 -0.99
CA LEU A 33 -3.27 11.56 -1.09
C LEU A 33 -4.68 10.95 -1.18
N ALA A 34 -4.98 10.39 -2.34
CA ALA A 34 -6.22 9.64 -2.60
C ALA A 34 -5.85 8.18 -2.95
N GLY A 35 -6.70 7.23 -2.57
CA GLY A 35 -6.46 5.83 -2.89
C GLY A 35 -7.20 4.86 -1.97
N LYS A 36 -6.60 3.68 -1.75
CA LYS A 36 -7.22 2.55 -1.04
C LYS A 36 -6.43 2.17 0.20
N ARG A 37 -7.15 1.65 1.20
CA ARG A 37 -6.56 1.02 2.38
C ARG A 37 -6.67 -0.49 2.19
N PHE A 38 -5.54 -1.16 2.15
CA PHE A 38 -5.46 -2.61 2.06
C PHE A 38 -5.15 -3.20 3.42
N HIS A 39 -5.74 -4.35 3.69
CA HIS A 39 -5.16 -5.27 4.66
C HIS A 39 -3.77 -5.68 4.17
N ALA A 40 -2.76 -5.60 5.03
CA ALA A 40 -1.36 -5.76 4.62
C ALA A 40 -1.08 -7.15 4.02
N GLU A 41 -1.68 -8.21 4.56
CA GLU A 41 -1.55 -9.57 4.00
C GLU A 41 -2.03 -9.63 2.55
N HIS A 42 -3.23 -9.09 2.28
CA HIS A 42 -3.79 -9.06 0.92
C HIS A 42 -2.91 -8.23 -0.03
N PHE A 43 -2.29 -7.16 0.48
CA PHE A 43 -1.37 -6.35 -0.32
C PHE A 43 -0.12 -7.12 -0.73
N VAL A 44 0.55 -7.81 0.20
CA VAL A 44 1.80 -8.52 -0.08
C VAL A 44 1.60 -9.82 -0.86
N GLU A 45 0.40 -10.42 -0.79
CA GLU A 45 0.06 -11.64 -1.53
C GLU A 45 -0.18 -11.38 -3.02
N SER A 46 -0.97 -10.36 -3.37
CA SER A 46 -1.38 -10.15 -4.78
C SER A 46 -1.69 -8.71 -5.16
N ALA A 47 -2.18 -7.86 -4.26
CA ALA A 47 -2.68 -6.54 -4.66
C ALA A 47 -1.59 -5.56 -5.13
N TRP A 48 -0.31 -5.89 -4.91
CA TRP A 48 0.82 -5.13 -5.44
C TRP A 48 1.06 -5.36 -6.95
N GLU A 49 0.63 -6.50 -7.49
CA GLU A 49 0.81 -6.85 -8.91
C GLU A 49 -0.19 -6.10 -9.80
N GLU A 50 -1.45 -6.08 -9.37
CA GLU A 50 -2.52 -5.37 -10.07
C GLU A 50 -3.54 -4.83 -9.07
N THR A 51 -3.73 -3.51 -9.08
CA THR A 51 -4.80 -2.87 -8.33
C THR A 51 -5.40 -1.72 -9.10
N HIS A 52 -6.72 -1.72 -9.26
CA HIS A 52 -7.41 -0.62 -9.91
C HIS A 52 -7.74 0.45 -8.87
N CYS A 53 -7.46 1.70 -9.19
CA CYS A 53 -8.18 2.82 -8.59
C CYS A 53 -9.45 3.03 -9.41
N CYS A 54 -10.57 3.37 -8.78
CA CYS A 54 -11.79 3.67 -9.52
C CYS A 54 -11.51 4.84 -10.49
N ASP A 55 -11.80 4.65 -11.78
CA ASP A 55 -11.62 5.63 -12.88
C ASP A 55 -12.64 6.80 -12.83
N TYR A 56 -13.25 7.04 -11.66
CA TYR A 56 -14.26 8.08 -11.45
C TYR A 56 -13.68 9.33 -10.76
N LEU A 57 -12.37 9.56 -10.89
CA LEU A 57 -11.73 10.84 -10.57
C LEU A 57 -11.71 11.74 -11.82
#